data_AF-A8V0M9-F1
#
_entry.id   AF-A8V0M9-F1
#
_cell.length_a   1.000
_cell.length_b   1.000
_cell.length_c   1.000
_cell.angle_alpha   90.00
_cell.angle_beta   90.00
_cell.angle_gamma   90.00
#
_symmetry.space_group_name_H-M   'P 1'
#
loop_
_entity.id
_entity.type
_entity.pdbx_description
1 polymer ?
#
loop_
_entity_poly.entity_id
_entity_poly.type
_entity_poly.pdbx_seq_one_letter_code
_entity_poly.pdbx_strand_id
1 'polypeptide(L)' 'MATTKVGIIVLSGTLDKVMPAFILGTTAAAMGMEVGMFFSFYGINVL' A
#
# COMPACT_ATOMS: atom_id res chain seq x y z
N MET A 1 -9.01 16.46 -15.04
CA MET A 1 -8.38 15.18 -15.42
C MET A 1 -8.74 14.16 -14.36
N ALA A 2 -9.14 12.94 -14.72
CA ALA A 2 -9.43 11.91 -13.73
C ALA A 2 -8.10 11.37 -13.17
N THR A 3 -7.86 11.54 -11.88
CA THR A 3 -6.67 10.99 -11.20
C THR A 3 -6.86 9.50 -11.02
N THR A 4 -5.92 8.70 -11.53
CA THR A 4 -5.94 7.25 -11.32
C THR A 4 -5.69 6.94 -9.84
N LYS A 5 -6.49 6.04 -9.27
CA LYS A 5 -6.42 5.69 -7.84
C LYS A 5 -5.93 4.25 -7.65
N VAL A 6 -5.15 4.02 -6.60
CA VAL A 6 -4.68 2.69 -6.18
C VAL A 6 -5.06 2.46 -4.73
N GLY A 7 -5.69 1.31 -4.46
CA GLY A 7 -5.97 0.83 -3.12
C GLY A 7 -5.14 -0.43 -2.82
N ILE A 8 -4.45 -0.46 -1.69
CA ILE A 8 -3.66 -1.61 -1.24
C ILE A 8 -4.15 -2.06 0.14
N ILE A 9 -4.53 -3.33 0.27
CA ILE A 9 -4.97 -3.91 1.54
C ILE A 9 -3.80 -4.72 2.13
N VAL A 10 -3.31 -4.30 3.29
CA VAL A 10 -2.19 -4.91 3.99
C VAL A 10 -2.72 -5.72 5.18
N LEU A 11 -2.87 -7.02 4.99
CA LEU A 11 -3.38 -7.95 6.02
C LEU A 11 -2.27 -8.67 6.80
N SER A 12 -1.08 -8.80 6.19
CA SER A 12 0.06 -9.49 6.77
C SER A 12 1.04 -8.50 7.38
N GLY A 13 1.65 -8.88 8.50
CA GLY A 13 2.73 -8.12 9.16
C GLY A 13 4.13 -8.67 8.90
N THR A 14 4.28 -9.70 8.04
CA THR A 14 5.61 -10.26 7.74
C THR A 14 6.29 -9.45 6.64
N LEU A 15 7.60 -9.23 6.80
CA LEU A 15 8.38 -8.31 5.96
C LEU A 15 8.30 -8.67 4.46
N ASP A 16 8.30 -9.95 4.12
CA ASP A 16 8.23 -10.48 2.76
C ASP A 16 6.94 -10.09 2.02
N LYS A 17 5.85 -9.84 2.75
CA LYS A 17 4.55 -9.42 2.20
C LYS A 17 4.32 -7.92 2.30
N VAL A 18 4.82 -7.33 3.37
CA VAL A 18 4.73 -5.88 3.62
C VAL A 18 5.58 -5.10 2.62
N MET A 19 6.82 -5.52 2.40
CA MET A 19 7.76 -4.77 1.56
C MET A 19 7.25 -4.59 0.12
N PRO A 20 6.72 -5.61 -0.57
CA PRO A 20 6.07 -5.41 -1.87
C PRO A 20 4.88 -4.44 -1.85
N ALA A 21 4.06 -4.45 -0.80
CA ALA A 21 2.91 -3.55 -0.68
C ALA A 21 3.35 -2.07 -0.61
N PHE A 22 4.41 -1.78 0.14
CA PHE A 22 5.00 -0.43 0.21
C PHE A 22 5.71 -0.04 -1.08
N ILE A 23 6.43 -0.97 -1.75
CA ILE A 23 7.05 -0.71 -3.06
C ILE A 23 5.98 -0.33 -4.10
N LEU A 24 4.88 -1.06 -4.15
CA LEU A 24 3.77 -0.76 -5.08
C LEU A 24 3.12 0.59 -4.76
N GLY A 25 2.84 0.85 -3.48
CA GLY A 25 2.24 2.12 -3.06
C GLY A 25 3.12 3.32 -3.37
N THR A 26 4.42 3.23 -3.09
CA THR A 26 5.36 4.32 -3.38
C THR A 26 5.60 4.50 -4.88
N THR A 27 5.64 3.42 -5.65
CA THR A 27 5.75 3.49 -7.12
C THR A 27 4.51 4.15 -7.72
N ALA A 28 3.31 3.78 -7.29
CA ALA A 28 2.07 4.41 -7.74
C ALA A 28 2.03 5.90 -7.38
N ALA A 29 2.44 6.26 -6.18
CA ALA A 29 2.55 7.66 -5.76
C ALA A 29 3.56 8.44 -6.63
N ALA A 30 4.72 7.84 -6.94
CA ALA A 30 5.72 8.44 -7.84
C ALA A 30 5.21 8.64 -9.28
N MET A 31 4.24 7.82 -9.72
CA MET A 31 3.56 7.96 -11.02
C MET A 31 2.41 8.99 -10.99
N GLY A 32 2.21 9.71 -9.88
CA GLY A 32 1.16 10.71 -9.74
C GLY A 32 -0.24 10.15 -9.48
N MET A 33 -0.34 8.89 -9.04
CA MET A 33 -1.60 8.26 -8.67
C MET A 33 -2.00 8.64 -7.23
N GLU A 34 -3.30 8.66 -6.93
CA GLU A 34 -3.80 8.78 -5.56
C GLU A 34 -3.75 7.40 -4.88
N VAL A 35 -2.98 7.26 -3.80
CA VAL A 35 -2.73 5.98 -3.14
C VAL A 35 -3.38 5.93 -1.77
N GLY A 36 -4.19 4.89 -1.55
CA GLY A 36 -4.74 4.54 -0.25
C GLY A 36 -4.21 3.17 0.20
N MET A 37 -3.71 3.10 1.43
CA MET A 37 -3.31 1.84 2.06
C MET A 37 -4.20 1.57 3.27
N PHE A 38 -4.83 0.39 3.30
CA PHE A 38 -5.68 -0.06 4.40
C PHE A 38 -4.99 -1.19 5.17
N PHE A 39 -4.64 -0.91 6.43
CA PHE A 39 -3.98 -1.86 7.31
C PHE A 39 -5.02 -2.52 8.22
N SER A 40 -5.03 -3.85 8.26
CA SER A 40 -5.95 -4.61 9.13
C SER A 40 -5.30 -5.91 9.61
N PHE A 41 -5.89 -6.53 10.63
CA PHE A 41 -5.38 -7.72 11.32
C PHE A 41 -3.89 -7.59 11.65
N TYR A 42 -3.06 -8.53 11.20
CA TYR A 42 -1.62 -8.56 11.45
C TYR A 42 -0.87 -7.40 10.78
N GLY A 43 -1.45 -6.78 9.75
CA GLY A 43 -0.89 -5.62 9.05
C GLY A 43 -0.88 -4.35 9.90
N ILE A 44 -1.69 -4.27 10.96
CA ILE A 44 -1.66 -3.11 11.89
C ILE A 44 -0.30 -3.01 12.61
N ASN A 45 0.39 -4.13 12.85
CA ASN A 45 1.69 -4.16 13.55
C ASN A 45 2.85 -3.52 12.75
N VAL A 46 2.58 -3.04 11.54
CA VAL A 46 3.56 -2.45 10.63
C VAL A 46 3.59 -0.92 10.74
N LEU A 47 2.58 -0.31 11.37
CA LEU A 47 2.48 1.12 11.67
C LEU A 47 3.23 1.46 12.96
#